data_AF-A0A8C4UPW6-F1
#
_entry.id   AF-A0A8C4UPW6-F1
#
_cell.length_a   1.000
_cell.length_b   1.000
_cell.length_c   1.000
_cell.angle_alpha   90.00
_cell.angle_beta   90.00
_cell.angle_gamma   90.00
#
_symmetry.space_group_name_H-M   'P 1'
#
loop_
_entity.id
_entity.type
_entity.pdbx_description
1 polymer ?
#
loop_
_entity_poly.entity_id
_entity_poly.type
_entity_poly.pdbx_seq_one_letter_code
_entity_poly.pdbx_strand_id
1 'polypeptide(L)'
;MVDHPDKYDYSRAKVPGPLTQEMEAKKLEKKRAQKAQRKQREQAQREERQRWEQEQGEKQRFAALSDREKRALAAERRLAAQLQDTSTTLANISRCWQCGESLLGRIPFHYLDFSFCSTACLQTHRRARASHT
;
A
#
# COMPACT_ATOMS: atom_id res chain seq x y z
N MET A 1 -66.83 -26.29 -43.80
CA MET A 1 -67.05 -24.89 -43.41
C MET A 1 -66.57 -24.73 -41.98
N VAL A 2 -65.83 -23.67 -41.66
CA VAL A 2 -65.32 -23.46 -40.30
C VAL A 2 -66.49 -23.02 -39.43
N ASP A 3 -66.91 -23.90 -38.52
CA ASP A 3 -68.01 -23.64 -37.61
C ASP A 3 -67.54 -22.68 -36.50
N HIS A 4 -68.17 -21.50 -36.44
CA HIS A 4 -67.99 -20.44 -35.41
C HIS A 4 -66.69 -19.60 -35.50
N PRO A 5 -66.47 -18.86 -36.60
CA PRO A 5 -65.29 -17.99 -36.79
C PRO A 5 -65.19 -16.84 -35.79
N ASP A 6 -66.31 -16.37 -35.24
CA ASP A 6 -66.35 -15.20 -34.33
C ASP A 6 -66.35 -15.55 -32.84
N LYS A 7 -66.16 -16.84 -32.50
CA LYS A 7 -66.24 -17.29 -31.09
C LYS A 7 -65.11 -16.74 -30.21
N TYR A 8 -63.99 -16.37 -30.81
CA TYR A 8 -62.82 -15.82 -30.12
C TYR A 8 -62.34 -14.54 -30.81
N ASP A 9 -62.56 -13.39 -30.18
CA ASP A 9 -62.08 -12.09 -30.64
C ASP A 9 -60.66 -11.82 -30.09
N TYR A 10 -59.66 -12.27 -30.86
CA TYR A 10 -58.24 -12.10 -30.53
C TYR A 10 -57.82 -10.62 -30.44
N SER A 11 -58.57 -9.71 -31.06
CA SER A 11 -58.37 -8.25 -30.99
C SER A 11 -58.67 -7.72 -29.59
N ARG A 12 -59.76 -8.22 -28.97
CA ARG A 12 -60.16 -7.89 -27.59
C ARG A 12 -59.20 -8.47 -26.55
N ALA A 13 -58.57 -9.60 -26.87
CA ALA A 13 -57.60 -10.27 -26.01
C ALA A 13 -56.23 -9.54 -25.90
N LYS A 14 -56.03 -8.41 -26.62
CA LYS A 14 -54.76 -7.66 -26.69
C LYS A 14 -53.54 -8.59 -26.81
N VAL A 15 -53.66 -9.61 -27.68
CA VAL A 15 -52.59 -10.58 -27.90
C VAL A 15 -51.35 -9.80 -28.34
N PRO A 16 -50.25 -9.81 -27.55
CA PRO A 16 -49.05 -9.08 -27.92
C PRO A 16 -48.58 -9.53 -29.30
N GLY A 17 -48.28 -8.56 -30.16
CA GLY A 17 -47.77 -8.85 -31.49
C GLY A 17 -46.48 -9.67 -31.45
N PRO A 18 -46.12 -10.32 -32.57
CA PRO A 18 -44.89 -11.10 -32.67
C PRO A 18 -43.68 -10.26 -32.25
N LEU A 19 -42.74 -10.91 -31.57
CA LEU A 19 -41.62 -10.25 -30.91
C LEU A 19 -40.76 -9.54 -31.98
N THR A 20 -40.73 -8.21 -31.92
CA THR A 20 -39.93 -7.40 -32.86
C THR A 20 -38.45 -7.51 -32.51
N GLN A 21 -37.57 -7.43 -33.51
CA GLN A 21 -36.11 -7.55 -33.33
C GLN A 21 -35.56 -6.53 -32.30
N GLU A 22 -36.17 -5.35 -32.22
CA GLU A 22 -35.80 -4.32 -31.24
C GLU A 22 -36.11 -4.73 -29.78
N MET A 23 -37.20 -5.47 -29.55
CA MET A 23 -37.55 -5.99 -28.23
C MET A 23 -36.63 -7.13 -27.79
N GLU A 24 -36.17 -7.96 -28.73
CA GLU A 24 -35.16 -8.99 -28.45
C GLU A 24 -33.81 -8.37 -28.08
N ALA A 25 -33.38 -7.34 -28.81
CA ALA A 25 -32.16 -6.60 -28.49
C ALA A 25 -32.23 -5.96 -27.09
N LYS A 26 -33.34 -5.29 -26.75
CA LYS A 26 -33.56 -4.69 -25.41
C LYS A 26 -33.55 -5.75 -24.29
N LYS A 27 -34.16 -6.93 -24.50
CA LYS A 27 -34.12 -8.03 -23.54
C LYS A 27 -32.71 -8.59 -23.37
N LEU A 28 -31.95 -8.73 -24.45
CA LEU A 28 -30.57 -9.22 -24.42
C LEU A 28 -29.64 -8.25 -23.70
N GLU A 29 -29.75 -6.95 -23.99
CA GLU A 29 -28.98 -5.90 -23.32
C GLU A 29 -29.30 -5.83 -21.83
N LYS A 30 -30.58 -5.90 -21.43
CA LYS A 30 -30.98 -5.97 -20.01
C LYS A 30 -30.39 -7.20 -19.31
N LYS A 31 -30.41 -8.37 -19.98
CA LYS A 31 -29.85 -9.62 -19.43
C LYS A 31 -28.32 -9.54 -19.31
N ARG A 32 -27.64 -8.91 -20.29
CA ARG A 32 -26.19 -8.66 -20.25
C ARG A 32 -25.82 -7.71 -19.12
N ALA A 33 -26.53 -6.60 -18.97
CA ALA A 33 -26.32 -5.63 -17.89
C ALA A 33 -26.53 -6.27 -16.51
N GLN A 34 -27.60 -7.06 -16.33
CA GLN A 34 -27.86 -7.77 -15.07
C GLN A 34 -26.77 -8.81 -14.76
N LYS A 35 -26.28 -9.55 -15.77
CA LYS A 35 -25.17 -10.50 -15.61
C LYS A 35 -23.88 -9.80 -15.24
N ALA A 36 -23.57 -8.66 -15.87
CA ALA A 36 -22.40 -7.86 -15.56
C ALA A 36 -22.46 -7.31 -14.12
N GLN A 37 -23.61 -6.78 -13.70
CA GLN A 37 -23.82 -6.28 -12.33
C GLN A 37 -23.67 -7.41 -11.29
N ARG A 38 -24.25 -8.59 -11.55
CA ARG A 38 -24.10 -9.75 -10.66
C ARG A 38 -22.64 -10.18 -10.55
N LYS A 39 -21.91 -10.23 -11.68
CA LYS A 39 -20.48 -10.57 -11.69
C LYS A 39 -19.64 -9.58 -10.89
N GLN A 40 -19.89 -8.27 -11.04
CA GLN A 40 -19.19 -7.24 -10.26
C GLN A 40 -19.44 -7.38 -8.75
N ARG A 41 -20.70 -7.60 -8.34
CA ARG A 41 -21.03 -7.82 -6.92
C ARG A 41 -20.36 -9.06 -6.36
N GLU A 42 -20.38 -10.15 -7.12
CA GLU A 42 -19.74 -11.40 -6.71
C GLU A 42 -18.21 -11.27 -6.62
N GLN A 43 -17.59 -10.54 -7.56
CA GLN A 43 -16.16 -10.25 -7.51
C GLN A 43 -15.80 -9.42 -6.27
N ALA A 44 -16.56 -8.35 -5.99
CA ALA A 44 -16.34 -7.53 -4.79
C ALA A 44 -16.47 -8.34 -3.50
N GLN A 45 -17.50 -9.22 -3.40
CA GLN A 45 -17.66 -10.10 -2.24
C GLN A 45 -16.54 -11.13 -2.12
N ARG A 46 -16.02 -11.65 -3.23
CA ARG A 46 -14.87 -12.56 -3.23
C ARG A 46 -13.61 -11.85 -2.76
N GLU A 47 -13.35 -10.64 -3.24
CA GLU A 47 -12.19 -9.84 -2.82
C GLU A 47 -12.27 -9.45 -1.34
N GLU A 48 -13.45 -9.05 -0.86
CA GLU A 48 -13.68 -8.75 0.55
C GLU A 48 -13.45 -9.99 1.42
N ARG A 49 -13.99 -11.15 1.01
CA ARG A 49 -13.75 -12.43 1.71
C ARG A 49 -12.27 -12.78 1.75
N GLN A 50 -11.56 -12.66 0.63
CA GLN A 50 -10.13 -12.94 0.57
C GLN A 50 -9.34 -12.02 1.48
N ARG A 51 -9.66 -10.72 1.51
CA ARG A 51 -9.03 -9.76 2.45
C ARG A 51 -9.28 -10.15 3.89
N TRP A 52 -10.54 -10.51 4.22
CA TRP A 52 -10.88 -10.95 5.56
C TRP A 52 -10.14 -12.24 5.95
N GLU A 53 -10.07 -13.24 5.06
CA GLU A 53 -9.32 -14.48 5.30
C GLU A 53 -7.82 -14.23 5.49
N GLN A 54 -7.24 -13.31 4.70
CA GLN A 54 -5.85 -12.89 4.86
C GLN A 54 -5.62 -12.21 6.21
N GLU A 55 -6.45 -11.23 6.59
CA GLU A 55 -6.35 -10.58 7.90
C GLU A 55 -6.52 -11.56 9.07
N GLN A 56 -7.45 -12.52 8.96
CA GLN A 56 -7.63 -13.56 9.97
C GLN A 56 -6.38 -14.46 10.05
N GLY A 57 -5.81 -14.84 8.91
CA GLY A 57 -4.57 -15.60 8.85
C GLY A 57 -3.40 -14.85 9.50
N GLU A 58 -3.26 -13.55 9.21
CA GLU A 58 -2.23 -12.69 9.83
C GLU A 58 -2.46 -12.52 11.34
N LYS A 59 -3.70 -12.32 11.77
CA LYS A 59 -4.06 -12.25 13.20
C LYS A 59 -3.69 -13.53 13.93
N GLN A 60 -4.01 -14.69 13.36
CA GLN A 60 -3.66 -15.99 13.93
C GLN A 60 -2.15 -16.20 13.99
N ARG A 61 -1.42 -15.88 12.91
CA ARG A 61 0.04 -15.93 12.88
C ARG A 61 0.66 -15.06 13.96
N PHE A 62 0.20 -13.83 14.11
CA PHE A 62 0.69 -12.91 15.14
C PHE A 62 0.34 -13.41 16.56
N ALA A 63 -0.87 -13.93 16.77
CA ALA A 63 -1.27 -14.49 18.04
C ALA A 63 -0.39 -15.68 18.47
N ALA A 64 -0.01 -16.54 17.50
CA ALA A 64 0.84 -17.70 17.70
C ALA A 64 2.31 -17.38 18.03
N LEU A 65 2.80 -16.16 17.77
CA LEU A 65 4.15 -15.75 18.12
C LEU A 65 4.34 -15.66 19.65
N SER A 66 5.53 -16.02 20.12
CA SER A 66 5.94 -15.82 21.50
C SER A 66 6.10 -14.33 21.85
N ASP A 67 6.04 -13.99 23.14
CA ASP A 67 6.22 -12.60 23.60
C ASP A 67 7.59 -12.03 23.23
N ARG A 68 8.62 -12.88 23.17
CA ARG A 68 9.96 -12.50 22.70
C ARG A 68 9.94 -12.07 21.23
N GLU A 69 9.29 -12.84 20.37
CA GLU A 69 9.19 -12.55 18.94
C GLU A 69 8.32 -11.31 18.68
N LYS A 70 7.20 -11.16 19.40
CA LYS A 70 6.37 -9.95 19.34
C LYS A 70 7.16 -8.69 19.72
N ARG A 71 8.01 -8.77 20.76
CA ARG A 71 8.89 -7.67 21.17
C ARG A 71 9.97 -7.38 20.14
N ALA A 72 10.55 -8.41 19.52
CA ALA A 72 11.53 -8.25 18.45
C ALA A 72 10.92 -7.53 17.24
N LEU A 73 9.74 -7.95 16.77
CA LEU A 73 9.02 -7.27 15.68
C LEU A 73 8.68 -5.81 16.00
N ALA A 74 8.29 -5.52 17.25
CA ALA A 74 8.06 -4.14 17.67
C ALA A 74 9.35 -3.30 17.67
N ALA A 75 10.49 -3.88 18.06
CA ALA A 75 11.78 -3.22 18.00
C ALA A 75 12.23 -2.96 16.54
N GLU A 76 12.06 -3.94 15.65
CA GLU A 76 12.35 -3.79 14.21
C GLU A 76 11.50 -2.67 13.58
N ARG A 77 10.20 -2.60 13.89
CA ARG A 77 9.33 -1.50 13.44
C ARG A 77 9.80 -0.14 13.93
N ARG A 78 10.26 -0.03 15.18
CA ARG A 78 10.82 1.21 15.73
C ARG A 78 12.12 1.60 15.02
N LEU A 79 13.01 0.65 14.77
CA LEU A 79 14.25 0.90 14.03
C LEU A 79 13.97 1.31 12.58
N ALA A 80 13.02 0.66 11.90
CA ALA A 80 12.62 1.02 10.54
C ALA A 80 12.02 2.43 10.46
N ALA A 81 11.14 2.80 11.41
CA ALA A 81 10.61 4.16 11.51
C ALA A 81 11.73 5.18 11.78
N GLN A 82 12.64 4.84 12.69
CA GLN A 82 13.82 5.66 12.90
C GLN A 82 14.66 5.79 11.63
N LEU A 83 14.90 4.73 10.85
CA LEU A 83 15.66 4.82 9.58
C LEU A 83 15.00 5.73 8.55
N GLN A 84 13.66 5.78 8.50
CA GLN A 84 12.94 6.70 7.61
C GLN A 84 13.09 8.16 8.04
N ASP A 85 13.05 8.44 9.35
CA ASP A 85 13.27 9.79 9.89
C ASP A 85 14.76 10.18 9.92
N THR A 86 15.65 9.19 10.03
CA THR A 86 17.09 9.37 10.26
C THR A 86 17.95 9.33 9.01
N SER A 87 17.37 9.24 7.80
CA SER A 87 18.10 9.67 6.59
C SER A 87 18.71 11.08 6.79
N THR A 88 18.05 11.92 7.58
CA THR A 88 18.53 13.25 7.99
C THR A 88 19.28 13.25 9.33
N THR A 89 19.00 12.34 10.28
CA THR A 89 19.56 12.37 11.65
C THR A 89 20.76 11.43 11.90
N LEU A 90 20.97 10.37 11.11
CA LEU A 90 22.17 9.53 11.19
C LEU A 90 23.38 10.14 10.45
N ALA A 91 23.14 11.01 9.45
CA ALA A 91 24.16 11.91 8.90
C ALA A 91 24.68 12.94 9.94
N ASN A 92 24.02 12.99 11.09
CA ASN A 92 24.07 14.05 12.08
C ASN A 92 24.77 13.56 13.37
N ILE A 93 25.25 12.31 13.44
CA ILE A 93 26.17 11.86 14.53
C ILE A 93 27.64 11.97 14.09
N SER A 94 27.96 12.84 13.12
CA SER A 94 29.36 13.15 12.88
C SER A 94 29.88 13.94 14.09
N ARG A 95 30.96 13.45 14.70
CA ARG A 95 31.64 14.10 15.81
C ARG A 95 32.98 14.61 15.33
N CYS A 96 33.43 15.71 15.89
CA CYS A 96 34.78 16.21 15.65
C CYS A 96 35.79 15.13 16.00
N TRP A 97 36.70 14.79 15.10
CA TRP A 97 37.71 13.78 15.37
C TRP A 97 38.64 14.20 16.53
N GLN A 98 39.02 15.48 16.61
CA GLN A 98 39.95 15.92 17.63
C GLN A 98 39.36 16.02 19.05
N CYS A 99 38.11 16.47 19.19
CA CYS A 99 37.51 16.80 20.50
C CYS A 99 36.20 16.05 20.80
N GLY A 100 35.66 15.28 19.86
CA GLY A 100 34.42 14.51 20.04
C GLY A 100 33.13 15.33 20.11
N GLU A 101 33.20 16.66 19.91
CA GLU A 101 32.05 17.56 19.90
C GLU A 101 31.09 17.20 18.75
N SER A 102 29.79 17.26 19.02
CA SER A 102 28.77 16.98 18.01
C SER A 102 28.80 18.04 16.92
N LEU A 103 28.85 17.60 15.65
CA LEU A 103 28.80 18.48 14.49
C LEU A 103 27.36 18.78 14.05
N LEU A 104 26.36 18.33 14.82
CA LEU A 104 24.95 18.67 14.64
C LEU A 104 24.75 20.18 14.45
N GLY A 105 24.22 20.57 13.30
CA GLY A 105 23.91 21.97 13.00
C GLY A 105 25.12 22.89 12.79
N ARG A 106 26.34 22.34 12.64
CA ARG A 106 27.55 23.10 12.28
C ARG A 106 28.06 22.64 10.91
N ILE A 107 28.72 23.53 10.18
CA ILE A 107 29.42 23.18 8.92
C ILE A 107 30.80 22.62 9.30
N PRO A 108 31.07 21.31 9.14
CA PRO A 108 32.34 20.72 9.51
C PRO A 108 33.47 21.11 8.55
N PHE A 109 34.69 21.19 9.07
CA PHE A 109 35.89 21.22 8.24
C PHE A 109 36.34 19.79 7.95
N HIS A 110 36.63 19.50 6.68
CA HIS A 110 37.12 18.19 6.25
C HIS A 110 38.61 18.23 5.92
N TYR A 111 39.36 17.25 6.40
CA TYR A 111 40.75 17.04 6.02
C TYR A 111 41.03 15.54 5.97
N LEU A 112 41.34 15.04 4.76
CA LEU A 112 41.34 13.61 4.45
C LEU A 112 39.97 13.00 4.82
N ASP A 113 39.94 11.87 5.50
CA ASP A 113 38.71 11.17 5.91
C ASP A 113 38.15 11.64 7.26
N PHE A 114 38.62 12.78 7.79
CA PHE A 114 38.26 13.26 9.13
C PHE A 114 37.50 14.60 9.10
N SER A 115 36.54 14.73 10.00
CA SER A 115 35.69 15.93 10.18
C SER A 115 36.02 16.65 11.50
N PHE A 116 36.04 17.98 11.47
CA PHE A 116 36.43 18.81 12.61
C PHE A 116 35.42 19.95 12.86
N CYS A 117 35.21 20.32 14.13
CA CYS A 117 34.30 21.41 14.51
C CYS A 117 34.90 22.80 14.28
N SER A 118 36.23 22.92 14.17
CA SER A 118 36.95 24.18 14.05
C SER A 118 38.33 24.01 13.43
N THR A 119 38.91 25.11 12.95
CA THR A 119 40.28 25.15 12.43
C THR A 119 41.33 24.83 13.50
N ALA A 120 41.07 25.17 14.77
CA ALA A 120 41.93 24.82 15.89
C ALA A 120 42.05 23.29 16.04
N CYS A 121 40.92 22.57 16.00
CA CYS A 121 40.90 21.11 16.05
C CYS A 121 41.67 20.46 14.89
N LEU A 122 41.50 21.00 13.68
CA LEU A 122 42.20 20.53 12.49
C LEU A 122 43.72 20.80 12.56
N GLN A 123 44.14 21.96 13.06
CA GLN A 123 45.56 22.28 13.24
C GLN A 123 46.22 21.38 14.28
N THR A 124 45.55 21.11 15.41
CA THR A 124 46.04 20.18 16.43
C THR A 124 46.24 18.78 15.86
N HIS A 125 45.26 18.27 15.10
CA HIS A 125 45.36 16.98 14.43
C HIS A 125 46.55 16.93 13.46
N ARG A 126 46.76 17.97 12.64
CA ARG A 126 47.89 18.05 11.70
C ARG A 126 49.24 18.05 12.41
N ARG A 127 49.37 18.79 13.52
CA ARG A 127 50.60 18.84 14.32
C ARG A 127 50.90 17.47 14.96
N ALA A 128 49.88 16.82 15.52
CA ALA A 128 50.03 15.49 16.15
C ALA A 128 50.41 14.40 15.13
N ARG A 129 49.93 14.49 13.89
CA ARG A 129 50.32 13.55 12.83
C ARG A 129 51.72 13.81 12.30
N ALA A 130 52.13 15.08 12.19
CA ALA A 130 53.48 15.44 11.77
C ALA A 130 54.56 15.01 12.77
N SER A 131 54.22 14.84 14.06
CA SER A 131 55.15 14.31 15.07
C SER A 131 55.22 12.78 15.14
N HIS A 132 54.32 12.07 14.44
CA HIS A 132 54.21 10.61 14.48
C HIS A 132 54.76 9.92 13.22
N THR A 133 55.31 10.71 12.30
CA THR A 133 56.10 10.31 11.13
C THR A 133 57.55 10.69 11.34
#